data_AF-A0A8K1FCA2-F1
#
_entry.id   AF-A0A8K1FCA2-F1
#
_cell.length_a   1.000
_cell.length_b   1.000
_cell.length_c   1.000
_cell.angle_alpha   90.00
_cell.angle_beta   90.00
_cell.angle_gamma   90.00
#
_symmetry.space_group_name_H-M   'P 1'
#
loop_
_entity.id
_entity.type
_entity.pdbx_description
1 polymer ?
#
loop_
_entity_poly.entity_id
_entity_poly.type
_entity_poly.pdbx_seq_one_letter_code
_entity_poly.pdbx_strand_id
1 'polypeptide(L)'
;MGMMAEDGSDRVTTARERLVAANLFMRYDYAWKANEFKQCTSRLTGVTCRILYLYTVWQHAAETKRTKIQLDTENAESAAVSSPRNVYIDANGYPEFEHQVVTACELMGFDVITNQDERAQANLVFVYISPHGEERVDDQYAGFQSITQHHESIATETEQRPIFCFLLGEADFLEPPATTETERLRGLSGFAISQRFTPILQEAQYSSAAHFAVEFVPQVVKDQSERGQLNDLMNQFGCMDHNMIHHTEKWELYAPTESLFCQDEDVTQADEDEARFWLELTKGKTCDQCHEAHEKLFKCSRCTSAFYCSRDCQKVAWKLHKQLCGVQVPPAETAST
;
A
#
# COMPACT_ATOMS: atom_id res chain seq x y z
N MET A 1 26.84 6.90 -22.26
CA MET A 1 26.13 5.61 -22.40
C MET A 1 24.67 5.96 -22.29
N GLY A 2 23.96 6.04 -23.42
CA GLY A 2 22.61 6.60 -23.45
C GLY A 2 21.64 5.63 -22.79
N MET A 3 20.98 6.07 -21.72
CA MET A 3 19.78 5.40 -21.20
C MET A 3 18.71 5.51 -22.28
N MET A 4 18.41 4.39 -22.94
CA MET A 4 17.21 4.30 -23.76
C MET A 4 16.01 4.47 -22.84
N ALA A 5 15.07 5.35 -23.21
CA ALA A 5 13.83 5.51 -22.48
C ALA A 5 13.09 4.15 -22.49
N GLU A 6 12.82 3.60 -21.31
CA GLU A 6 11.98 2.42 -21.15
C GLU A 6 10.55 2.76 -21.63
N ASP A 7 9.96 1.88 -22.44
CA ASP A 7 8.55 1.99 -22.81
C ASP A 7 7.67 1.86 -21.55
N GLY A 8 6.52 2.54 -21.50
CA GLY A 8 5.64 2.54 -20.33
C GLY A 8 5.14 1.14 -19.95
N SER A 9 4.91 0.28 -20.95
CA SER A 9 4.56 -1.13 -20.74
C SER A 9 5.70 -1.95 -20.13
N ASP A 10 6.94 -1.60 -20.48
CA ASP A 10 8.16 -2.23 -19.95
C ASP A 10 8.39 -1.86 -18.47
N ARG A 11 8.01 -0.63 -18.07
CA ARG A 11 8.11 -0.15 -16.68
C ARG A 11 7.22 -0.92 -15.71
N VAL A 12 5.97 -1.19 -16.08
CA VAL A 12 5.03 -1.98 -15.25
C VAL A 12 5.50 -3.44 -15.18
N THR A 13 5.94 -3.98 -16.31
CA THR A 13 6.49 -5.35 -16.37
C THR A 13 7.71 -5.50 -15.46
N THR A 14 8.66 -4.57 -15.53
CA THR A 14 9.84 -4.53 -14.64
C THR A 14 9.42 -4.43 -13.17
N ALA A 15 8.42 -3.60 -12.85
CA ALA A 15 7.92 -3.49 -11.47
C ALA A 15 7.28 -4.80 -10.98
N ARG A 16 6.56 -5.53 -11.85
CA ARG A 16 6.01 -6.86 -11.52
C ARG A 16 7.14 -7.83 -11.19
N GLU A 17 8.15 -7.90 -12.03
CA GLU A 17 9.31 -8.79 -11.83
C GLU A 17 10.04 -8.48 -10.52
N ARG A 18 10.25 -7.20 -10.21
CA ARG A 18 10.86 -6.77 -8.94
C ARG A 18 10.02 -7.17 -7.73
N LEU A 19 8.70 -6.96 -7.78
CA LEU A 19 7.81 -7.34 -6.68
C LEU A 19 7.81 -8.87 -6.46
N VAL A 20 7.80 -9.65 -7.54
CA VAL A 20 7.90 -11.12 -7.48
C VAL A 20 9.27 -11.55 -6.94
N ALA A 21 10.36 -10.91 -7.36
CA ALA A 21 11.71 -11.19 -6.86
C ALA A 21 11.84 -10.88 -5.36
N ALA A 22 11.08 -9.91 -4.85
CA ALA A 22 10.94 -9.62 -3.44
C ALA A 22 10.01 -10.60 -2.69
N ASN A 23 9.56 -11.69 -3.33
CA ASN A 23 8.61 -12.67 -2.81
C ASN A 23 7.27 -12.07 -2.37
N LEU A 24 6.83 -11.04 -3.08
CA LEU A 24 5.57 -10.35 -2.83
C LEU A 24 4.60 -10.59 -3.97
N PHE A 25 3.33 -10.74 -3.59
CA PHE A 25 2.22 -10.80 -4.53
C PHE A 25 1.33 -9.58 -4.34
N MET A 26 0.74 -9.05 -5.41
CA MET A 26 -0.19 -7.92 -5.30
C MET A 26 -1.64 -8.38 -5.10
N ARG A 27 -2.39 -7.57 -4.34
CA ARG A 27 -3.85 -7.64 -4.18
C ARG A 27 -4.42 -6.23 -4.12
N TYR A 28 -5.54 -6.02 -4.78
CA TYR A 28 -6.17 -4.72 -4.99
C TYR A 28 -7.41 -4.48 -4.13
N ASP A 29 -7.54 -5.18 -3.01
CA ASP A 29 -8.65 -4.99 -2.06
C ASP A 29 -8.31 -4.06 -0.91
N TYR A 30 -7.13 -3.44 -0.94
CA TYR A 30 -6.67 -2.37 -0.03
C TYR A 30 -6.64 -2.76 1.46
N ALA A 31 -6.87 -4.04 1.78
CA ALA A 31 -6.88 -4.61 3.12
C ALA A 31 -5.92 -5.80 3.18
N TRP A 32 -4.68 -5.52 3.59
CA TRP A 32 -3.59 -6.49 3.63
C TRP A 32 -3.38 -7.06 5.02
N LYS A 33 -2.85 -8.27 5.10
CA LYS A 33 -2.55 -8.97 6.35
C LYS A 33 -1.05 -9.12 6.52
N ALA A 34 -0.56 -9.03 7.75
CA ALA A 34 0.85 -9.21 8.09
C ALA A 34 1.45 -10.52 7.56
N ASN A 35 0.66 -11.60 7.53
CA ASN A 35 1.10 -12.90 7.03
C ASN A 35 1.48 -12.90 5.54
N GLU A 36 1.00 -11.93 4.76
CA GLU A 36 1.35 -11.77 3.35
C GLU A 36 2.79 -11.32 3.16
N PHE A 37 3.40 -10.73 4.20
CA PHE A 37 4.73 -10.12 4.17
C PHE A 37 5.78 -10.94 4.94
N LYS A 38 5.45 -12.16 5.36
CA LYS A 38 6.35 -13.04 6.15
C LYS A 38 7.65 -13.40 5.45
N GLN A 39 7.69 -13.34 4.12
CA GLN A 39 8.88 -13.64 3.33
C GLN A 39 9.78 -12.41 3.13
N CYS A 40 9.34 -11.22 3.56
CA CYS A 40 10.15 -10.02 3.58
C CYS A 40 10.98 -9.92 4.86
N THR A 41 12.05 -9.13 4.79
CA THR A 41 12.88 -8.76 5.95
C THR A 41 12.08 -8.04 7.03
N SER A 42 11.13 -7.20 6.61
CA SER A 42 10.16 -6.53 7.46
C SER A 42 8.81 -6.42 6.76
N ARG A 43 7.73 -6.43 7.55
CA ARG A 43 6.38 -6.14 7.05
C ARG A 43 6.31 -4.77 6.40
N LEU A 44 6.95 -3.78 7.02
CA LEU A 44 7.00 -2.41 6.52
C LEU A 44 7.62 -2.35 5.11
N THR A 45 8.76 -3.00 4.89
CA THR A 45 9.38 -3.12 3.56
C THR A 45 8.41 -3.71 2.55
N GLY A 46 7.72 -4.79 2.92
CA GLY A 46 6.79 -5.46 2.00
C GLY A 46 5.59 -4.60 1.61
N VAL A 47 5.03 -3.87 2.58
CA VAL A 47 3.96 -2.89 2.36
C VAL A 47 4.45 -1.76 1.45
N THR A 48 5.62 -1.19 1.73
CA THR A 48 6.23 -0.14 0.89
C THR A 48 6.51 -0.63 -0.53
N CYS A 49 7.01 -1.87 -0.72
CA CYS A 49 7.18 -2.45 -2.05
C CYS A 49 5.85 -2.53 -2.83
N ARG A 50 4.75 -2.92 -2.17
CA ARG A 50 3.42 -2.92 -2.81
C ARG A 50 2.97 -1.49 -3.16
N ILE A 51 3.22 -0.51 -2.31
CA ILE A 51 2.87 0.89 -2.58
C ILE A 51 3.68 1.45 -3.76
N LEU A 52 5.00 1.19 -3.81
CA LEU A 52 5.87 1.59 -4.93
C LEU A 52 5.43 0.93 -6.26
N TYR A 53 4.99 -0.32 -6.18
CA TYR A 53 4.39 -1.01 -7.32
C TYR A 53 3.11 -0.31 -7.81
N LEU A 54 2.17 -0.03 -6.90
CA LEU A 54 0.92 0.65 -7.24
C LEU A 54 1.17 2.04 -7.83
N TYR A 55 2.09 2.79 -7.23
CA TYR A 55 2.52 4.07 -7.76
C TYR A 55 3.01 3.97 -9.21
N THR A 56 3.80 2.94 -9.53
CA THR A 56 4.27 2.69 -10.91
C THR A 56 3.11 2.42 -11.86
N VAL A 57 2.15 1.59 -11.45
CA VAL A 57 0.95 1.28 -12.26
C VAL A 57 0.12 2.54 -12.49
N TRP A 58 -0.11 3.35 -11.45
CA TRP A 58 -0.90 4.56 -11.55
C TRP A 58 -0.22 5.63 -12.41
N GLN A 59 1.10 5.78 -12.30
CA GLN A 59 1.87 6.67 -13.17
C GLN A 59 1.69 6.28 -14.64
N HIS A 60 1.79 4.98 -14.95
CA HIS A 60 1.61 4.47 -16.31
C HIS A 60 0.19 4.72 -16.84
N ALA A 61 -0.83 4.47 -16.00
CA ALA A 61 -2.24 4.74 -16.35
C ALA A 61 -2.47 6.23 -16.63
N ALA A 62 -1.96 7.11 -15.76
CA ALA A 62 -2.04 8.56 -15.93
C ALA A 62 -1.32 9.03 -17.20
N GLU A 63 -0.09 8.57 -17.44
CA GLU A 63 0.68 8.86 -18.67
C GLU A 63 -0.10 8.47 -19.93
N THR A 64 -0.64 7.24 -19.97
CA THR A 64 -1.43 6.72 -21.09
C THR A 64 -2.68 7.57 -21.35
N LYS A 65 -3.38 7.96 -20.28
CA LYS A 65 -4.60 8.78 -20.40
C LYS A 65 -4.28 10.19 -20.90
N ARG A 66 -3.18 10.80 -20.44
CA ARG A 66 -2.71 12.10 -20.95
C ARG A 66 -2.37 12.03 -22.44
N THR A 67 -1.65 11.01 -22.88
CA THR A 67 -1.32 10.82 -24.30
C THR A 67 -2.59 10.68 -25.16
N LYS A 68 -3.59 9.94 -24.67
CA LYS A 68 -4.87 9.80 -25.37
C LYS A 68 -5.60 11.16 -25.52
N ILE A 69 -5.67 11.94 -24.44
CA ILE A 69 -6.27 13.28 -24.46
C ILE A 69 -5.54 14.22 -25.43
N GLN A 70 -4.21 14.16 -25.47
CA GLN A 70 -3.38 14.98 -26.37
C GLN A 70 -3.56 14.61 -27.86
N LEU A 71 -3.65 13.31 -28.17
CA LEU A 71 -3.92 12.85 -29.54
C LEU A 71 -5.28 13.32 -30.04
N ASP A 72 -6.28 13.40 -29.16
CA ASP A 72 -7.61 13.90 -29.49
C ASP A 72 -7.64 15.44 -29.71
N THR A 73 -6.57 16.19 -29.35
CA THR A 73 -6.52 17.66 -29.41
C THR A 73 -5.61 18.26 -30.49
N GLU A 74 -5.24 17.51 -31.53
CA GLU A 74 -4.46 17.97 -32.72
C GLU A 74 -3.09 18.63 -32.44
N ASN A 75 -2.52 18.52 -31.24
CA ASN A 75 -1.18 19.04 -30.89
C ASN A 75 -0.29 17.89 -30.38
N ALA A 76 0.30 17.13 -31.31
CA ALA A 76 1.18 16.01 -31.01
C ALA A 76 2.66 16.37 -31.21
N GLU A 77 3.21 17.20 -30.31
CA GLU A 77 4.66 17.42 -30.20
C GLU A 77 5.08 17.38 -28.73
N SER A 78 5.08 16.20 -28.13
CA SER A 78 5.82 15.94 -26.90
C SER A 78 6.23 14.48 -26.83
N ALA A 79 7.54 14.23 -26.87
CA ALA A 79 8.07 12.91 -26.55
C ALA A 79 7.81 12.66 -25.06
N ALA A 80 7.18 11.53 -24.74
CA ALA A 80 6.96 11.10 -23.36
C ALA A 80 8.33 10.93 -22.67
N VAL A 81 8.77 11.96 -21.95
CA VAL A 81 9.92 11.85 -21.06
C VAL A 81 9.46 11.00 -19.89
N SER A 82 10.05 9.81 -19.72
CA SER A 82 9.80 8.96 -18.57
C SER A 82 10.05 9.76 -17.29
N SER A 83 9.02 9.89 -16.45
CA SER A 83 9.15 10.54 -15.15
C SER A 83 10.22 9.83 -14.31
N PRO A 84 11.14 10.57 -13.67
CA PRO A 84 12.13 9.98 -12.78
C PRO A 84 11.45 9.25 -11.61
N ARG A 85 12.16 8.27 -11.02
CA ARG A 85 11.68 7.44 -9.90
C ARG A 85 12.32 7.89 -8.59
N ASN A 86 12.16 9.18 -8.28
CA ASN A 86 12.80 9.79 -7.13
C ASN A 86 11.86 9.77 -5.91
N VAL A 87 12.37 9.25 -4.80
CA VAL A 87 11.66 9.16 -3.52
C VAL A 87 12.37 10.02 -2.49
N TYR A 88 11.62 10.80 -1.73
CA TYR A 88 12.11 11.41 -0.49
C TYR A 88 11.41 10.76 0.71
N ILE A 89 12.11 10.67 1.83
CA ILE A 89 11.62 10.02 3.04
C ILE A 89 11.69 11.03 4.19
N ASP A 90 10.52 11.40 4.71
CA ASP A 90 10.40 12.19 5.93
C ASP A 90 10.01 11.29 7.09
N ALA A 91 11.03 10.74 7.74
CA ALA A 91 10.83 9.78 8.82
C ALA A 91 10.50 10.43 10.16
N ASN A 92 10.48 11.77 10.27
CA ASN A 92 10.17 12.49 11.51
C ASN A 92 10.92 11.96 12.75
N GLY A 93 12.21 11.60 12.58
CA GLY A 93 13.06 11.07 13.66
C GLY A 93 12.94 9.56 13.92
N TYR A 94 12.31 8.81 13.02
CA TYR A 94 12.17 7.35 13.12
C TYR A 94 13.10 6.62 12.12
N PRO A 95 14.36 6.32 12.51
CA PRO A 95 15.34 5.72 11.59
C PRO A 95 14.94 4.33 11.10
N GLU A 96 14.14 3.59 11.88
CA GLU A 96 13.61 2.29 11.45
C GLU A 96 12.65 2.45 10.27
N PHE A 97 11.77 3.46 10.29
CA PHE A 97 10.90 3.75 9.15
C PHE A 97 11.71 4.10 7.91
N GLU A 98 12.70 4.99 8.06
CA GLU A 98 13.61 5.36 6.97
C GLU A 98 14.31 4.14 6.38
N HIS A 99 14.94 3.33 7.22
CA HIS A 99 15.66 2.14 6.80
C HIS A 99 14.80 1.15 6.01
N GLN A 100 13.59 0.87 6.49
CA GLN A 100 12.69 -0.08 5.82
C GLN A 100 12.16 0.47 4.49
N VAL A 101 11.91 1.78 4.40
CA VAL A 101 11.48 2.43 3.14
C VAL A 101 12.64 2.47 2.13
N VAL A 102 13.87 2.80 2.55
CA VAL A 102 15.07 2.73 1.70
C VAL A 102 15.26 1.32 1.14
N THR A 103 15.15 0.30 1.99
CA THR A 103 15.26 -1.10 1.57
C THR A 103 14.21 -1.45 0.51
N ALA A 104 12.98 -0.97 0.66
CA ALA A 104 11.93 -1.18 -0.34
C ALA A 104 12.22 -0.44 -1.65
N CYS A 105 12.73 0.79 -1.58
CA CYS A 105 13.16 1.55 -2.76
C CYS A 105 14.27 0.82 -3.52
N GLU A 106 15.27 0.25 -2.84
CA GLU A 106 16.32 -0.55 -3.46
C GLU A 106 15.75 -1.79 -4.19
N LEU A 107 14.86 -2.55 -3.52
CA LEU A 107 14.21 -3.73 -4.11
C LEU A 107 13.37 -3.39 -5.34
N MET A 108 12.68 -2.24 -5.30
CA MET A 108 11.83 -1.77 -6.39
C MET A 108 12.55 -0.87 -7.39
N GLY A 109 13.85 -0.62 -7.19
CA GLY A 109 14.73 0.27 -7.96
C GLY A 109 14.16 1.67 -8.18
N PHE A 110 13.89 2.34 -7.07
CA PHE A 110 13.64 3.77 -6.93
C PHE A 110 14.87 4.45 -6.34
N ASP A 111 15.18 5.65 -6.82
CA ASP A 111 16.29 6.45 -6.32
C ASP A 111 15.85 7.26 -5.10
N VAL A 112 16.60 7.17 -4.00
CA VAL A 112 16.29 7.90 -2.77
C VAL A 112 17.07 9.22 -2.73
N ILE A 113 16.34 10.33 -2.61
CA ILE A 113 16.92 11.65 -2.38
C ILE A 113 17.30 11.76 -0.90
N THR A 114 18.61 11.78 -0.63
CA THR A 114 19.14 11.91 0.74
C THR A 114 19.42 13.35 1.15
N ASN A 115 19.54 14.27 0.16
CA ASN A 115 19.80 15.67 0.44
C ASN A 115 18.48 16.41 0.74
N GLN A 116 18.37 16.99 1.92
CA GLN A 116 17.18 17.71 2.36
C GLN A 116 16.89 18.95 1.48
N ASP A 117 17.91 19.57 0.90
CA ASP A 117 17.73 20.73 -0.01
C ASP A 117 17.13 20.33 -1.36
N GLU A 118 17.21 19.04 -1.71
CA GLU A 118 16.73 18.48 -2.97
C GLU A 118 15.37 17.79 -2.84
N ARG A 119 14.78 17.78 -1.64
CA ARG A 119 13.53 17.05 -1.35
C ARG A 119 12.35 17.42 -2.26
N ALA A 120 12.32 18.64 -2.80
CA ALA A 120 11.28 19.08 -3.74
C ALA A 120 11.42 18.47 -5.15
N GLN A 121 12.49 17.75 -5.43
CA GLN A 121 12.68 17.01 -6.68
C GLN A 121 12.06 15.60 -6.64
N ALA A 122 11.54 15.17 -5.48
CA ALA A 122 10.88 13.88 -5.33
C ALA A 122 9.54 13.85 -6.08
N ASN A 123 9.21 12.70 -6.66
CA ASN A 123 7.90 12.46 -7.26
C ASN A 123 6.97 11.70 -6.31
N LEU A 124 7.55 11.02 -5.33
CA LEU A 124 6.87 10.33 -4.25
C LEU A 124 7.57 10.64 -2.93
N VAL A 125 6.80 10.96 -1.90
CA VAL A 125 7.33 11.28 -0.56
C VAL A 125 6.69 10.36 0.46
N PHE A 126 7.49 9.55 1.15
CA PHE A 126 7.03 8.78 2.30
C PHE A 126 7.14 9.60 3.56
N VAL A 127 6.08 9.64 4.36
CA VAL A 127 6.04 10.39 5.62
C VAL A 127 5.51 9.49 6.72
N TYR A 128 6.15 9.49 7.88
CA TYR A 128 5.60 8.85 9.07
C TYR A 128 5.09 9.90 10.06
N ILE A 129 3.84 9.76 10.51
CA ILE A 129 3.24 10.61 11.54
C ILE A 129 2.97 9.74 12.76
N SER A 130 3.76 9.94 13.81
CA SER A 130 3.63 9.17 15.04
C SER A 130 2.36 9.53 15.83
N PRO A 131 1.92 8.65 16.74
CA PRO A 131 0.86 8.96 17.68
C PRO A 131 1.17 10.21 18.53
N HIS A 132 0.11 10.83 19.05
CA HIS A 132 0.25 11.95 19.98
C HIS A 132 0.99 11.51 21.25
N GLY A 133 2.01 12.28 21.64
CA GLY A 133 2.89 11.99 22.78
C GLY A 133 4.14 11.17 22.41
N GLU A 134 4.26 10.73 21.15
CA GLU A 134 5.43 10.01 20.62
C GLU A 134 6.23 10.87 19.64
N GLU A 135 5.92 12.17 19.52
CA GLU A 135 6.60 13.04 18.55
C GLU A 135 8.09 13.18 18.87
N ARG A 136 8.93 13.02 17.84
CA ARG A 136 10.40 13.20 17.93
C ARG A 136 10.89 14.50 17.30
N VAL A 137 9.96 15.27 16.73
CA VAL A 137 10.18 16.56 16.08
C VAL A 137 9.10 17.54 16.54
N ASP A 138 9.39 18.84 16.48
CA ASP A 138 8.45 19.88 16.91
C ASP A 138 7.20 19.95 16.02
N ASP A 139 7.37 19.70 14.72
CA ASP A 139 6.28 19.69 13.75
C ASP A 139 6.43 18.55 12.74
N GLN A 140 5.59 17.53 12.90
CA GLN A 140 5.57 16.34 12.04
C GLN A 140 5.11 16.62 10.59
N TYR A 141 4.58 17.82 10.32
CA TYR A 141 4.05 18.22 9.02
C TYR A 141 4.97 19.18 8.25
N ALA A 142 6.09 19.60 8.85
CA ALA A 142 6.97 20.62 8.30
C ALA A 142 7.55 20.24 6.94
N GLY A 143 7.90 18.97 6.72
CA GLY A 143 8.39 18.50 5.43
C GLY A 143 7.33 18.59 4.32
N PHE A 144 6.10 18.13 4.60
CA PHE A 144 4.96 18.29 3.68
C PHE A 144 4.74 19.76 3.32
N GLN A 145 4.62 20.63 4.32
CA GLN A 145 4.36 22.06 4.10
C GLN A 145 5.49 22.72 3.30
N SER A 146 6.75 22.43 3.61
CA SER A 146 7.87 23.02 2.87
C SER A 146 7.91 22.58 1.42
N ILE A 147 7.60 21.32 1.12
CA ILE A 147 7.59 20.80 -0.24
C ILE A 147 6.43 21.42 -1.03
N THR A 148 5.23 21.47 -0.45
CA THR A 148 4.06 22.04 -1.14
C THR A 148 4.21 23.55 -1.38
N GLN A 149 4.70 24.29 -0.39
CA GLN A 149 5.02 25.72 -0.55
C GLN A 149 6.07 25.97 -1.63
N HIS A 150 7.09 25.10 -1.73
CA HIS A 150 8.09 25.21 -2.79
C HIS A 150 7.44 25.10 -4.17
N HIS A 151 6.66 24.05 -4.42
CA HIS A 151 5.97 23.86 -5.70
C HIS A 151 4.97 24.96 -6.03
N GLU A 152 4.28 25.51 -5.02
CA GLU A 152 3.43 26.67 -5.20
C GLU A 152 4.23 27.91 -5.60
N SER A 153 5.36 28.17 -4.94
CA SER A 153 6.20 29.36 -5.20
C SER A 153 6.79 29.40 -6.61
N ILE A 154 7.06 28.24 -7.20
CA ILE A 154 7.58 28.12 -8.58
C ILE A 154 6.48 27.78 -9.59
N ALA A 155 5.21 27.79 -9.18
CA ALA A 155 4.05 27.45 -10.00
C ALA A 155 4.21 26.11 -10.75
N THR A 156 4.69 25.06 -10.06
CA THR A 156 4.80 23.72 -10.64
C THR A 156 3.44 23.23 -11.13
N GLU A 157 3.42 22.69 -12.34
CA GLU A 157 2.24 22.04 -12.92
C GLU A 157 1.70 20.95 -11.99
N THR A 158 0.38 20.86 -11.86
CA THR A 158 -0.30 19.92 -10.96
C THR A 158 0.22 18.48 -11.11
N GLU A 159 0.40 18.01 -12.33
CA GLU A 159 0.83 16.63 -12.63
C GLU A 159 2.31 16.35 -12.32
N GLN A 160 3.11 17.40 -12.10
CA GLN A 160 4.52 17.31 -11.75
C GLN A 160 4.76 17.42 -10.24
N ARG A 161 3.72 17.75 -9.46
CA ARG A 161 3.81 17.82 -8.00
C ARG A 161 3.85 16.41 -7.40
N PRO A 162 4.54 16.22 -6.26
CA PRO A 162 4.71 14.91 -5.65
C PRO A 162 3.40 14.31 -5.15
N ILE A 163 3.34 12.97 -5.15
CA ILE A 163 2.40 12.22 -4.33
C ILE A 163 3.01 12.02 -2.95
N PHE A 164 2.22 12.15 -1.90
CA PHE A 164 2.65 11.84 -0.54
C PHE A 164 2.02 10.54 -0.07
N CYS A 165 2.81 9.68 0.56
CA CYS A 165 2.36 8.44 1.18
C CYS A 165 2.64 8.50 2.68
N PHE A 166 1.57 8.59 3.47
CA PHE A 166 1.64 8.71 4.91
C PHE A 166 1.37 7.38 5.60
N LEU A 167 2.25 6.97 6.51
CA LEU A 167 1.92 6.00 7.56
C LEU A 167 1.49 6.77 8.81
N LEU A 168 0.27 6.53 9.29
CA LEU A 168 -0.33 7.30 10.37
C LEU A 168 -0.53 6.49 11.64
N GLY A 169 -0.05 7.03 12.75
CA GLY A 169 -0.30 6.53 14.09
C GLY A 169 0.52 5.29 14.42
N GLU A 170 -0.15 4.26 14.93
CA GLU A 170 0.51 3.05 15.44
C GLU A 170 1.24 2.31 14.32
N ALA A 171 2.50 1.96 14.58
CA ALA A 171 3.33 1.17 13.70
C ALA A 171 4.10 0.10 14.49
N ASP A 172 4.45 -1.01 13.85
CA ASP A 172 5.06 -2.17 14.53
C ASP A 172 6.49 -1.91 15.07
N PHE A 173 7.15 -0.85 14.59
CA PHE A 173 8.45 -0.43 15.10
C PHE A 173 8.35 0.47 16.35
N LEU A 174 7.14 0.83 16.81
CA LEU A 174 6.97 1.51 18.08
C LEU A 174 7.11 0.52 19.23
N GLU A 175 7.73 0.97 20.32
CA GLU A 175 7.71 0.19 21.56
C GLU A 175 6.25 0.03 22.04
N PRO A 176 5.88 -1.11 22.66
CA PRO A 176 4.57 -1.28 23.26
C PRO A 176 4.26 -0.15 24.26
N PRO A 177 3.00 0.28 24.38
CA PRO A 177 2.64 1.32 25.33
C PRO A 177 3.03 0.91 26.75
N ALA A 178 3.85 1.73 27.43
CA ALA A 178 4.29 1.46 28.79
C ALA A 178 3.16 1.57 29.83
N THR A 179 2.07 2.26 29.49
CA THR A 179 0.93 2.50 30.37
C THR A 179 -0.40 2.40 29.63
N THR A 180 -1.49 2.13 30.36
CA THR A 180 -2.87 2.14 29.81
C THR A 180 -3.26 3.52 29.27
N GLU A 181 -2.70 4.60 29.82
CA GLU A 181 -2.92 5.95 29.30
C GLU A 181 -2.25 6.13 27.94
N THR A 182 -1.01 5.67 27.78
CA THR A 182 -0.29 5.66 26.50
C THR A 182 -1.04 4.82 25.46
N GLU A 183 -1.52 3.64 25.84
CA GLU A 183 -2.34 2.79 24.97
C GLU A 183 -3.62 3.50 24.51
N ARG A 184 -4.32 4.16 25.45
CA ARG A 184 -5.53 4.95 25.15
C ARG A 184 -5.23 6.12 24.21
N LEU A 185 -4.13 6.84 24.43
CA LEU A 185 -3.73 7.97 23.59
C LEU A 185 -3.36 7.50 22.17
N ARG A 186 -2.62 6.39 22.05
CA ARG A 186 -2.34 5.74 20.77
C ARG A 186 -3.60 5.29 20.05
N GLY A 187 -4.59 4.74 20.76
CA GLY A 187 -5.90 4.38 20.19
C GLY A 187 -6.71 5.58 19.66
N LEU A 188 -6.47 6.78 20.18
CA LEU A 188 -7.11 8.03 19.71
C LEU A 188 -6.27 8.79 18.67
N SER A 189 -5.05 8.34 18.38
CA SER A 189 -4.10 9.04 17.52
C SER A 189 -4.65 9.31 16.12
N GLY A 190 -5.32 8.33 15.50
CA GLY A 190 -5.88 8.50 14.15
C GLY A 190 -6.85 9.67 14.05
N PHE A 191 -7.67 9.90 15.09
CA PHE A 191 -8.58 11.05 15.14
C PHE A 191 -7.82 12.36 15.34
N ALA A 192 -6.88 12.41 16.29
CA ALA A 192 -6.07 13.61 16.57
C ALA A 192 -5.24 14.04 15.35
N ILE A 193 -4.60 13.07 14.69
CA ILE A 193 -3.85 13.27 13.44
C ILE A 193 -4.79 13.83 12.37
N SER A 194 -5.96 13.21 12.15
CA SER A 194 -6.91 13.66 11.14
C SER A 194 -7.39 15.10 11.39
N GLN A 195 -7.68 15.46 12.63
CA GLN A 195 -8.12 16.82 13.00
C GLN A 195 -7.06 17.88 12.69
N ARG A 196 -5.79 17.59 12.95
CA ARG A 196 -4.68 18.53 12.68
C ARG A 196 -4.29 18.55 11.22
N PHE A 197 -4.32 17.40 10.55
CA PHE A 197 -3.76 17.25 9.21
C PHE A 197 -4.73 17.67 8.09
N THR A 198 -6.04 17.46 8.28
CA THR A 198 -7.04 17.80 7.25
C THR A 198 -6.98 19.28 6.81
N PRO A 199 -6.90 20.28 7.72
CA PRO A 199 -6.76 21.68 7.32
C PRO A 199 -5.46 21.96 6.53
N ILE A 200 -4.36 21.31 6.91
CA ILE A 200 -3.05 21.45 6.25
C ILE A 200 -3.11 20.95 4.80
N LEU A 201 -3.76 19.80 4.58
CA LEU A 201 -4.00 19.24 3.24
C LEU A 201 -4.89 20.16 2.39
N GLN A 202 -5.97 20.69 2.97
CA GLN A 202 -6.89 21.58 2.28
C GLN A 202 -6.22 22.89 1.85
N GLU A 203 -5.41 23.49 2.72
CA GLU A 203 -4.64 24.69 2.42
C GLU A 203 -3.66 24.45 1.26
N ALA A 204 -3.01 23.29 1.25
CA ALA A 204 -2.07 22.90 0.19
C ALA A 204 -2.73 22.40 -1.11
N GLN A 205 -4.07 22.32 -1.17
CA GLN A 205 -4.84 21.75 -2.29
C GLN A 205 -4.48 20.28 -2.60
N TYR A 206 -4.35 19.46 -1.56
CA TYR A 206 -4.19 18.01 -1.66
C TYR A 206 -5.45 17.28 -1.23
N SER A 207 -5.72 16.14 -1.84
CA SER A 207 -6.85 15.27 -1.52
C SER A 207 -6.42 13.81 -1.53
N SER A 208 -7.19 12.96 -0.87
CA SER A 208 -6.86 11.54 -0.79
C SER A 208 -7.04 10.88 -2.16
N ALA A 209 -6.00 10.17 -2.59
CA ALA A 209 -6.00 9.34 -3.79
C ALA A 209 -6.28 7.86 -3.44
N ALA A 210 -5.78 7.37 -2.30
CA ALA A 210 -5.99 5.99 -1.86
C ALA A 210 -5.73 5.80 -0.36
N HIS A 211 -6.29 4.72 0.20
CA HIS A 211 -6.04 4.30 1.58
C HIS A 211 -5.78 2.79 1.63
N PHE A 212 -4.82 2.37 2.46
CA PHE A 212 -4.54 0.97 2.72
C PHE A 212 -4.55 0.69 4.21
N ALA A 213 -5.15 -0.44 4.57
CA ALA A 213 -5.17 -0.95 5.93
C ALA A 213 -4.33 -2.22 6.00
N VAL A 214 -3.37 -2.28 6.91
CA VAL A 214 -2.55 -3.48 7.13
C VAL A 214 -2.83 -4.04 8.53
N GLU A 215 -3.53 -5.17 8.55
CA GLU A 215 -3.89 -5.90 9.76
C GLU A 215 -2.67 -6.69 10.29
N PHE A 216 -2.31 -6.49 11.56
CA PHE A 216 -1.24 -7.22 12.22
C PHE A 216 -1.53 -7.51 13.70
N VAL A 217 -0.83 -8.51 14.23
CA VAL A 217 -0.87 -8.87 15.65
C VAL A 217 0.50 -8.55 16.27
N PRO A 218 0.61 -7.64 17.24
CA PRO A 218 1.88 -7.31 17.88
C PRO A 218 2.52 -8.52 18.56
N GLN A 219 3.85 -8.61 18.52
CA GLN A 219 4.59 -9.76 19.09
C GLN A 219 4.51 -9.84 20.63
N VAL A 220 4.11 -8.77 21.31
CA VAL A 220 4.24 -8.62 22.78
C VAL A 220 3.05 -9.19 23.56
N VAL A 221 2.00 -9.68 22.90
CA VAL A 221 0.93 -10.44 23.56
C VAL A 221 1.41 -11.87 23.87
N LYS A 222 2.34 -11.99 24.82
CA LYS A 222 2.95 -13.26 25.25
C LYS A 222 2.08 -14.07 26.21
N ASP A 223 0.97 -13.53 26.71
CA ASP A 223 0.09 -14.30 27.58
C ASP A 223 -0.91 -15.14 26.76
N GLN A 224 -0.42 -16.30 26.29
CA GLN A 224 -1.26 -17.30 25.63
C GLN A 224 -2.37 -17.84 26.54
N SER A 225 -2.25 -17.68 27.88
CA SER A 225 -3.21 -18.19 28.84
C SER A 225 -4.48 -17.35 28.92
N GLU A 226 -4.34 -16.02 28.94
CA GLU A 226 -5.46 -15.08 28.89
C GLU A 226 -6.13 -15.07 27.51
N ARG A 227 -5.36 -15.28 26.43
CA ARG A 227 -5.89 -15.39 25.06
C ARG A 227 -6.82 -16.58 24.87
N GLY A 228 -6.52 -17.72 25.51
CA GLY A 228 -7.38 -18.90 25.50
C GLY A 228 -8.70 -18.63 26.24
N GLN A 229 -8.61 -18.04 27.43
CA GLN A 229 -9.78 -17.73 28.26
C GLN A 229 -10.69 -16.67 27.63
N LEU A 230 -10.13 -15.61 27.04
CA LEU A 230 -10.91 -14.58 26.36
C LEU A 230 -11.59 -15.13 25.10
N ASN A 231 -10.89 -15.96 24.31
CA ASN A 231 -11.52 -16.64 23.17
C ASN A 231 -12.63 -17.59 23.61
N ASP A 232 -12.45 -18.36 24.68
CA ASP A 232 -13.47 -19.26 25.22
C ASP A 232 -14.69 -18.48 25.73
N LEU A 233 -14.46 -17.32 26.35
CA LEU A 233 -15.51 -16.41 26.82
C LEU A 233 -16.25 -15.75 25.64
N MET A 234 -15.53 -15.31 24.61
CA MET A 234 -16.13 -14.75 23.38
C MET A 234 -16.94 -15.80 22.61
N ASN A 235 -16.46 -17.05 22.57
CA ASN A 235 -17.19 -18.19 22.03
C ASN A 235 -18.50 -18.43 22.79
N GLN A 236 -18.50 -18.24 24.12
CA GLN A 236 -19.68 -18.39 24.96
C GLN A 236 -20.76 -17.32 24.69
N PHE A 237 -20.37 -16.11 24.29
CA PHE A 237 -21.30 -15.01 23.99
C PHE A 237 -21.70 -14.91 22.50
N GLY A 238 -21.25 -15.83 21.65
CA GLY A 238 -21.54 -15.79 20.21
C GLY A 238 -20.86 -14.64 19.46
N CYS A 239 -19.92 -13.95 20.11
CA CYS A 239 -19.08 -12.91 19.52
C CYS A 239 -17.92 -13.58 18.77
N MET A 240 -18.24 -14.32 17.71
CA MET A 240 -17.22 -14.90 16.84
C MET A 240 -16.71 -13.85 15.84
N ASP A 241 -15.40 -13.92 15.57
CA ASP A 241 -14.71 -13.36 14.41
C ASP A 241 -14.49 -11.83 14.34
N HIS A 242 -14.82 -11.05 15.38
CA HIS A 242 -14.30 -9.67 15.48
C HIS A 242 -13.01 -9.70 16.30
N ASN A 243 -11.92 -9.85 15.57
CA ASN A 243 -10.52 -9.78 15.99
C ASN A 243 -10.24 -8.53 16.87
N MET A 244 -10.53 -8.59 18.18
CA MET A 244 -10.32 -7.45 19.11
C MET A 244 -8.84 -7.17 19.44
N ILE A 245 -7.89 -7.82 18.77
CA ILE A 245 -6.44 -7.66 19.00
C ILE A 245 -5.69 -7.66 17.66
N HIS A 246 -6.30 -7.07 16.64
CA HIS A 246 -5.58 -6.76 15.41
C HIS A 246 -5.40 -5.25 15.37
N HIS A 247 -4.14 -4.86 15.32
CA HIS A 247 -3.78 -3.48 15.09
C HIS A 247 -3.81 -3.27 13.58
N THR A 248 -4.23 -2.07 13.18
CA THR A 248 -4.29 -1.70 11.78
C THR A 248 -3.34 -0.54 11.56
N GLU A 249 -2.29 -0.78 10.78
CA GLU A 249 -1.53 0.32 10.21
C GLU A 249 -2.34 0.97 9.10
N LYS A 250 -2.45 2.30 9.17
CA LYS A 250 -3.18 3.10 8.19
C LYS A 250 -2.20 3.82 7.28
N TRP A 251 -2.28 3.52 6.00
CA TRP A 251 -1.53 4.18 4.95
C TRP A 251 -2.47 5.05 4.13
N GLU A 252 -2.13 6.32 3.93
CA GLU A 252 -2.94 7.26 3.16
C GLU A 252 -2.08 7.94 2.09
N LEU A 253 -2.54 7.90 0.85
CA LEU A 253 -1.86 8.54 -0.27
C LEU A 253 -2.63 9.81 -0.63
N TYR A 254 -1.91 10.92 -0.72
CA TYR A 254 -2.45 12.21 -1.11
C TYR A 254 -1.76 12.72 -2.36
N ALA A 255 -2.57 13.21 -3.29
CA ALA A 255 -2.10 13.85 -4.50
C ALA A 255 -2.77 15.23 -4.63
N PRO A 256 -2.27 16.12 -5.49
CA PRO A 256 -2.94 17.40 -5.76
C PRO A 256 -4.40 17.16 -6.15
N THR A 257 -5.31 17.97 -5.63
CA THR A 257 -6.77 17.78 -5.81
C THR A 257 -7.17 17.73 -7.28
N GLU A 258 -6.56 18.56 -8.12
CA GLU A 258 -6.86 18.64 -9.55
C GLU A 258 -6.09 17.59 -10.39
N SER A 259 -5.29 16.72 -9.76
CA SER A 259 -4.55 15.69 -10.50
C SER A 259 -5.43 14.54 -10.94
N LEU A 260 -5.01 13.83 -11.99
CA LEU A 260 -5.68 12.61 -12.45
C LEU A 260 -5.82 11.54 -11.34
N PHE A 261 -4.89 11.47 -10.38
CA PHE A 261 -4.97 10.52 -9.27
C PHE A 261 -6.18 10.73 -8.35
N CYS A 262 -6.69 11.97 -8.26
CA CYS A 262 -7.83 12.32 -7.43
C CYS A 262 -9.14 12.40 -8.23
N GLN A 263 -9.08 12.80 -9.50
CA GLN A 263 -10.26 13.07 -10.33
C GLN A 263 -10.76 11.84 -11.10
N ASP A 264 -9.97 10.77 -11.14
CA ASP A 264 -10.14 9.70 -12.11
C ASP A 264 -9.88 8.33 -11.48
N GLU A 265 -10.96 7.65 -11.11
CA GLU A 265 -10.88 6.34 -10.46
C GLU A 265 -10.23 5.28 -11.35
N ASP A 266 -10.30 5.42 -12.68
CA ASP A 266 -9.66 4.47 -13.61
C ASP A 266 -8.13 4.50 -13.49
N VAL A 267 -7.54 5.59 -12.98
CA VAL A 267 -6.09 5.74 -12.82
C VAL A 267 -5.58 5.03 -11.57
N THR A 268 -6.36 5.05 -10.49
CA THR A 268 -5.96 4.44 -9.20
C THR A 268 -6.47 3.01 -9.02
N GLN A 269 -7.42 2.57 -9.85
CA GLN A 269 -7.85 1.18 -9.91
C GLN A 269 -6.91 0.35 -10.81
N ALA A 270 -6.77 -0.93 -10.46
CA ALA A 270 -6.06 -1.86 -11.32
C ALA A 270 -6.85 -2.12 -12.59
N ASP A 271 -6.18 -2.06 -13.74
CA ASP A 271 -6.79 -2.55 -14.97
C ASP A 271 -7.08 -4.06 -14.89
N GLU A 272 -8.01 -4.54 -15.72
CA GLU A 272 -8.44 -5.94 -15.68
C GLU A 272 -7.32 -6.93 -16.01
N ASP A 273 -6.37 -6.54 -16.87
CA ASP A 273 -5.27 -7.40 -17.29
C ASP A 273 -4.23 -7.55 -16.18
N GLU A 274 -3.98 -6.48 -15.44
CA GLU A 274 -3.15 -6.41 -14.26
C GLU A 274 -3.75 -7.23 -13.11
N ALA A 275 -5.04 -7.05 -12.82
CA ALA A 275 -5.74 -7.87 -11.83
C ALA A 275 -5.70 -9.36 -12.21
N ARG A 276 -5.89 -9.69 -13.50
CA ARG A 276 -5.81 -11.06 -14.01
C ARG A 276 -4.41 -11.65 -13.92
N PHE A 277 -3.38 -10.86 -14.20
CA PHE A 277 -1.98 -11.28 -14.07
C PHE A 277 -1.68 -11.76 -12.65
N TRP A 278 -2.00 -10.96 -11.63
CA TRP A 278 -1.75 -11.33 -10.24
C TRP A 278 -2.63 -12.49 -9.78
N LEU A 279 -3.88 -12.56 -10.22
CA LEU A 279 -4.77 -13.67 -9.91
C LEU A 279 -4.19 -15.00 -10.41
N GLU A 280 -3.75 -15.08 -11.68
CA GLU A 280 -3.16 -16.31 -12.22
C GLU A 280 -1.78 -16.59 -11.63
N LEU A 281 -0.98 -15.58 -11.33
CA LEU A 281 0.34 -15.77 -10.73
C LEU A 281 0.26 -16.34 -9.31
N THR A 282 -0.73 -15.90 -8.51
CA THR A 282 -0.91 -16.30 -7.10
C THR A 282 -1.65 -17.62 -6.92
N LYS A 283 -2.39 -18.05 -7.93
CA LYS A 283 -3.17 -19.29 -7.93
C LYS A 283 -2.31 -20.49 -7.56
N GLY A 284 -2.67 -21.13 -6.45
CA GLY A 284 -1.93 -22.30 -5.94
C GLY A 284 -0.56 -21.97 -5.34
N LYS A 285 -0.22 -20.69 -5.12
CA LYS A 285 0.98 -20.25 -4.38
C LYS A 285 0.63 -19.60 -3.04
N THR A 286 -0.55 -19.01 -2.93
CA THR A 286 -1.05 -18.40 -1.68
C THR A 286 -2.31 -19.11 -1.17
N CYS A 287 -2.51 -19.07 0.14
CA CYS A 287 -3.72 -19.58 0.76
C CYS A 287 -4.90 -18.61 0.51
N ASP A 288 -6.03 -19.09 0.01
CA ASP A 288 -7.21 -18.26 -0.28
C ASP A 288 -7.87 -17.66 0.98
N GLN A 289 -7.48 -18.12 2.18
CA GLN A 289 -8.01 -17.62 3.45
C GLN A 289 -7.07 -16.65 4.18
N CYS A 290 -5.82 -17.04 4.35
CA CYS A 290 -4.84 -16.26 5.12
C CYS A 290 -3.89 -15.46 4.22
N HIS A 291 -3.91 -15.70 2.92
CA HIS A 291 -3.10 -15.06 1.87
C HIS A 291 -1.58 -15.22 2.04
N GLU A 292 -1.16 -16.03 3.00
CA GLU A 292 0.22 -16.44 3.17
C GLU A 292 0.67 -17.32 2.01
N ALA A 293 1.87 -17.07 1.51
CA ALA A 293 2.50 -17.87 0.48
C ALA A 293 3.05 -19.18 1.08
N HIS A 294 2.74 -20.31 0.43
CA HIS A 294 3.15 -21.64 0.87
C HIS A 294 3.62 -22.50 -0.30
N GLU A 295 4.67 -23.29 -0.09
CA GLU A 295 5.14 -24.26 -1.09
C GLU A 295 4.13 -25.37 -1.39
N LYS A 296 3.32 -25.74 -0.39
CA LYS A 296 2.36 -26.84 -0.47
C LYS A 296 1.01 -26.39 0.05
N LEU A 297 0.03 -26.33 -0.84
CA LEU A 297 -1.36 -26.02 -0.53
C LEU A 297 -2.27 -27.20 -0.81
N PHE A 298 -3.29 -27.35 0.02
CA PHE A 298 -4.37 -28.29 -0.16
C PHE A 298 -5.43 -27.69 -1.07
N LYS A 299 -5.70 -28.35 -2.20
CA LYS A 299 -6.82 -27.96 -3.07
C LYS A 299 -8.15 -28.40 -2.50
N CYS A 300 -9.18 -27.58 -2.67
CA CYS A 300 -10.56 -27.98 -2.41
C CYS A 300 -10.91 -29.21 -3.27
N SER A 301 -11.34 -30.30 -2.64
CA SER A 301 -11.65 -31.55 -3.34
C SER A 301 -12.84 -31.44 -4.29
N ARG A 302 -13.72 -30.45 -4.09
CA ARG A 302 -14.94 -30.26 -4.88
C ARG A 302 -14.72 -29.40 -6.12
N CYS A 303 -14.14 -28.21 -5.97
CA CYS A 303 -13.95 -27.29 -7.10
C CYS A 303 -12.56 -27.37 -7.73
N THR A 304 -11.55 -27.86 -6.99
CA THR A 304 -10.13 -27.88 -7.37
C THR A 304 -9.49 -26.54 -7.71
N SER A 305 -10.25 -25.44 -7.60
CA SER A 305 -9.81 -24.08 -7.91
C SER A 305 -9.39 -23.26 -6.68
N ALA A 306 -9.78 -23.69 -5.47
CA ALA A 306 -9.41 -23.02 -4.23
C ALA A 306 -8.30 -23.78 -3.49
N PHE A 307 -7.37 -23.06 -2.88
CA PHE A 307 -6.14 -23.56 -2.27
C PHE A 307 -5.98 -23.05 -0.82
N TYR A 308 -5.66 -23.96 0.10
CA TYR A 308 -5.56 -23.66 1.52
C TYR A 308 -4.31 -24.26 2.15
N CYS A 309 -3.67 -23.56 3.08
CA CYS A 309 -2.50 -24.08 3.80
C CYS A 309 -2.86 -25.14 4.85
N SER A 310 -4.11 -25.15 5.32
CA SER A 310 -4.60 -26.10 6.32
C SER A 310 -6.11 -26.35 6.19
N ARG A 311 -6.58 -27.43 6.83
CA ARG A 311 -8.02 -27.70 6.96
C ARG A 311 -8.75 -26.60 7.72
N ASP A 312 -8.08 -25.90 8.63
CA ASP A 312 -8.71 -24.84 9.41
C ASP A 312 -8.90 -23.59 8.56
N CYS A 313 -7.91 -23.21 7.73
CA CYS A 313 -8.10 -22.17 6.71
C CYS A 313 -9.25 -22.50 5.77
N GLN A 314 -9.37 -23.75 5.32
CA GLN A 314 -10.50 -24.18 4.50
C GLN A 314 -11.85 -24.05 5.22
N LYS A 315 -11.94 -24.44 6.50
CA LYS A 315 -13.18 -24.34 7.29
C LYS A 315 -13.62 -22.89 7.48
N VAL A 316 -12.68 -21.99 7.76
CA VAL A 316 -12.98 -20.55 7.90
C VAL A 316 -13.46 -19.99 6.56
N ALA A 317 -12.75 -20.28 5.47
CA ALA A 317 -13.14 -19.85 4.12
C ALA A 317 -14.48 -20.43 3.67
N TRP A 318 -14.87 -21.61 4.16
CA TRP A 318 -16.06 -22.34 3.72
C TRP A 318 -17.35 -21.51 3.82
N LYS A 319 -17.45 -20.59 4.78
CA LYS A 319 -18.63 -19.72 4.96
C LYS A 319 -18.95 -18.96 3.67
N LEU A 320 -17.94 -18.40 3.02
CA LEU A 320 -18.05 -17.67 1.75
C LEU A 320 -17.85 -18.61 0.55
N HIS A 321 -16.80 -19.44 0.59
CA HIS A 321 -16.41 -20.30 -0.52
C HIS A 321 -17.54 -21.25 -0.98
N LYS A 322 -18.37 -21.76 -0.06
CA LYS A 322 -19.47 -22.68 -0.41
C LYS A 322 -20.46 -22.10 -1.43
N GLN A 323 -20.59 -20.78 -1.51
CA GLN A 323 -21.48 -20.10 -2.46
C GLN A 323 -20.95 -20.16 -3.90
N LEU A 324 -19.63 -20.23 -4.05
CA LEU A 324 -18.93 -20.27 -5.35
C LEU A 324 -18.34 -21.65 -5.66
N CYS A 325 -18.33 -22.57 -4.68
CA CYS A 325 -17.67 -23.86 -4.78
C CYS A 325 -18.35 -24.77 -5.82
N GLY A 326 -17.65 -24.99 -6.94
CA GLY A 326 -18.11 -25.84 -8.04
C GLY A 326 -19.00 -25.12 -9.03
N VAL A 327 -19.13 -23.80 -8.94
CA VAL A 327 -19.67 -22.97 -10.01
C VAL A 327 -18.63 -22.95 -11.13
N GLN A 328 -18.95 -23.55 -12.28
CA GLN A 328 -18.12 -23.45 -13.46
C GLN A 328 -18.23 -22.02 -13.99
N VAL A 329 -17.13 -21.27 -13.97
CA VAL A 329 -17.06 -20.01 -14.72
C VAL A 329 -16.93 -20.43 -16.20
N PRO A 330 -17.85 -20.03 -17.08
CA PRO A 330 -17.69 -20.30 -18.51
C PRO A 330 -16.36 -19.68 -18.97
N PRO A 331 -15.59 -20.36 -19.84
CA PRO A 331 -14.38 -19.78 -20.39
C PRO A 331 -14.75 -18.47 -21.08
N ALA A 332 -14.01 -17.39 -20.76
CA ALA A 332 -14.18 -16.10 -21.39
C ALA A 332 -14.11 -16.29 -22.91
N GLU A 333 -15.18 -15.92 -23.62
CA GLU A 333 -15.25 -16.02 -25.07
C GLU A 333 -14.08 -15.22 -25.65
N THR A 334 -13.17 -15.93 -26.31
CA THR A 334 -12.15 -15.31 -27.16
C THR A 334 -12.89 -14.50 -28.21
N ALA A 335 -12.89 -13.18 -28.08
CA ALA A 335 -13.34 -12.27 -29.12
C ALA A 335 -12.45 -12.49 -30.35
N SER A 336 -12.94 -13.31 -31.26
CA SER A 336 -12.43 -13.49 -32.61
C SER A 336 -13.59 -13.23 -33.54
N THR A 337 -13.72 -11.97 -33.96
CA THR A 337 -14.16 -11.55 -35.29
C THR A 337 -13.79 -10.11 -35.51
#